data_AF-A0A959NKP2-F1
#
_entry.id   AF-A0A959NKP2-F1
#
_cell.length_a   1.000
_cell.length_b   1.000
_cell.length_c   1.000
_cell.angle_alpha   90.00
_cell.angle_beta   90.00
_cell.angle_gamma   90.00
#
_symmetry.space_group_name_H-M   'P 1'
#
loop_
_entity.id
_entity.type
_entity.pdbx_description
1 polymer ?
#
loop_
_entity_poly.entity_id
_entity_poly.type
_entity_poly.pdbx_seq_one_letter_code
_entity_poly.pdbx_strand_id
1 'polypeptide(L)'
;TLVIRACTNLASIASLGGLTSLGGTITVRDNPVLTSLIGLENLSTPPGGAITIYNNSNLTDISAINYGNLNGTLEITLNPSLTSLGTLTSITSITGKIKISDNNALTEISGLSGLTSVDGNIEILNNGALTDISGLSGLTSATGGLFVRNNSLLANLSGLDNLTSLGGALDVQNNTALRDLCGLNALVASTNYTSYTVTGNGYNPLESDFPTNCSDPSLSTESFETLKVSFYPNPVTGNKMTLEVDKEGIYSMFNVNGQLVKKDKLIQGENVIDITKLNTGLYFLLINDYLGASKSVKVLKN
;
A
#
# COMPACT_ATOMS: atom_id res chain seq x y z
N THR A 1 -14.25 -8.12 -33.76
CA THR A 1 -14.11 -8.85 -32.49
C THR A 1 -13.24 -10.07 -32.70
N LEU A 2 -12.26 -10.29 -31.84
CA LEU A 2 -11.39 -11.46 -31.81
C LEU A 2 -11.62 -12.20 -30.49
N VAL A 3 -11.95 -13.49 -30.55
CA VAL A 3 -12.16 -14.33 -29.36
C VAL A 3 -11.34 -15.61 -29.49
N ILE A 4 -10.42 -15.82 -28.55
CA ILE A 4 -9.58 -17.00 -28.40
C ILE A 4 -9.93 -17.63 -27.05
N ARG A 5 -10.77 -18.66 -27.08
CA ARG A 5 -11.39 -19.22 -25.87
C ARG A 5 -11.23 -20.73 -25.82
N ALA A 6 -10.83 -21.25 -24.65
CA ALA A 6 -10.86 -22.67 -24.34
C ALA A 6 -10.08 -23.53 -25.35
N CYS A 7 -9.00 -22.98 -25.92
CA CYS A 7 -8.14 -23.70 -26.86
C CYS A 7 -7.05 -24.43 -26.07
N THR A 8 -7.37 -25.63 -25.58
CA THR A 8 -6.54 -26.38 -24.62
C THR A 8 -5.12 -26.71 -25.08
N ASN A 9 -4.88 -26.80 -26.39
CA ASN A 9 -3.57 -27.12 -26.99
C ASN A 9 -2.95 -25.94 -27.76
N LEU A 10 -3.54 -24.74 -27.68
CA LEU A 10 -3.06 -23.57 -28.41
C LEU A 10 -1.79 -23.02 -27.75
N ALA A 11 -0.63 -23.35 -28.31
CA ALA A 11 0.66 -22.89 -27.80
C ALA A 11 1.03 -21.48 -28.30
N SER A 12 0.54 -21.07 -29.47
CA SER A 12 0.90 -19.78 -30.09
C SER A 12 -0.23 -19.26 -30.97
N ILE A 13 -0.32 -17.92 -31.06
CA ILE A 13 -1.21 -17.20 -31.97
C ILE A 13 -0.44 -16.36 -32.99
N ALA A 14 0.86 -16.62 -33.18
CA ALA A 14 1.74 -15.84 -34.06
C ALA A 14 1.24 -15.77 -35.52
N SER A 15 0.47 -16.76 -35.97
CA SER A 15 -0.18 -16.76 -37.28
C SER A 15 -1.18 -15.62 -37.47
N LEU A 16 -1.63 -14.96 -36.38
CA LEU A 16 -2.48 -13.79 -36.43
C LEU A 16 -1.71 -12.50 -36.76
N GLY A 17 -0.37 -12.53 -36.89
CA GLY A 17 0.46 -11.34 -37.12
C GLY A 17 0.14 -10.56 -38.41
N GLY A 18 -0.66 -11.12 -39.32
CA GLY A 18 -1.21 -10.40 -40.47
C GLY A 18 -2.43 -9.52 -40.17
N LEU A 19 -3.00 -9.60 -38.96
CA LEU A 19 -4.10 -8.74 -38.54
C LEU A 19 -3.60 -7.33 -38.29
N THR A 20 -4.18 -6.36 -39.01
CA THR A 20 -3.82 -4.94 -38.91
C THR A 20 -4.91 -4.08 -38.30
N SER A 21 -6.15 -4.56 -38.20
CA SER A 21 -7.25 -3.79 -37.61
C SER A 21 -8.29 -4.69 -36.94
N LEU A 22 -8.87 -4.22 -35.84
CA LEU A 22 -9.99 -4.85 -35.13
C LEU A 22 -10.98 -3.78 -34.66
N GLY A 23 -12.18 -3.74 -35.25
CA GLY A 23 -13.20 -2.76 -34.85
C GLY A 23 -13.95 -3.08 -33.56
N GLY A 24 -13.67 -4.21 -32.89
CA GLY A 24 -14.41 -4.68 -31.71
C GLY A 24 -13.48 -5.12 -30.59
N THR A 25 -13.94 -6.03 -29.73
CA THR A 25 -13.19 -6.49 -28.56
C THR A 25 -12.09 -7.50 -28.89
N ILE A 26 -11.10 -7.63 -28.00
CA ILE A 26 -10.16 -8.74 -27.93
C ILE A 26 -10.46 -9.52 -26.66
N THR A 27 -10.69 -10.83 -26.78
CA THR A 27 -10.90 -11.71 -25.62
C THR A 27 -10.01 -12.94 -25.76
N VAL A 28 -9.05 -13.10 -24.85
CA VAL A 28 -8.16 -14.26 -24.76
C VAL A 28 -8.40 -14.93 -23.41
N ARG A 29 -9.05 -16.08 -23.41
CA ARG A 29 -9.40 -16.75 -22.15
C ARG A 29 -9.34 -18.26 -22.15
N ASP A 30 -9.09 -18.82 -20.99
CA ASP A 30 -9.13 -20.27 -20.77
C ASP A 30 -8.16 -21.02 -21.71
N ASN A 31 -6.99 -20.45 -22.03
CA ASN A 31 -5.96 -21.09 -22.86
C ASN A 31 -4.77 -21.51 -21.99
N PRO A 32 -4.76 -22.72 -21.42
CA PRO A 32 -3.80 -23.12 -20.40
C PRO A 32 -2.36 -23.26 -20.92
N VAL A 33 -2.16 -23.45 -22.24
CA VAL A 33 -0.84 -23.68 -22.84
C VAL A 33 -0.29 -22.43 -23.55
N LEU A 34 -1.11 -21.41 -23.79
CA LEU A 34 -0.68 -20.19 -24.48
C LEU A 34 0.31 -19.41 -23.61
N THR A 35 1.51 -19.14 -24.12
CA THR A 35 2.58 -18.47 -23.37
C THR A 35 2.72 -16.99 -23.65
N SER A 36 2.28 -16.53 -24.82
CA SER A 36 2.39 -15.13 -25.24
C SER A 36 1.26 -14.70 -26.16
N LEU A 37 1.02 -13.39 -26.23
CA LEU A 37 0.11 -12.78 -27.21
C LEU A 37 0.78 -12.36 -28.53
N ILE A 38 2.01 -12.83 -28.79
CA ILE A 38 2.70 -12.64 -30.07
C ILE A 38 1.81 -13.16 -31.21
N GLY A 39 1.65 -12.33 -32.24
CA GLY A 39 0.64 -12.41 -33.29
C GLY A 39 -0.37 -11.26 -33.26
N LEU A 40 -0.42 -10.45 -32.19
CA LEU A 40 -1.35 -9.32 -32.08
C LEU A 40 -0.65 -7.94 -32.17
N GLU A 41 0.68 -7.90 -32.26
CA GLU A 41 1.49 -6.68 -32.23
C GLU A 41 1.26 -5.72 -33.41
N ASN A 42 0.74 -6.22 -34.54
CA ASN A 42 0.63 -5.45 -35.78
C ASN A 42 -0.72 -4.72 -35.97
N LEU A 43 -1.58 -4.68 -34.95
CA LEU A 43 -2.80 -3.88 -35.01
C LEU A 43 -2.43 -2.38 -35.04
N SER A 44 -2.73 -1.72 -36.16
CA SER A 44 -2.41 -0.30 -36.38
C SER A 44 -3.33 0.65 -35.63
N THR A 45 -4.49 0.14 -35.18
CA THR A 45 -5.46 0.89 -34.38
C THR A 45 -5.85 0.08 -33.14
N PRO A 46 -5.99 0.72 -31.96
CA PRO A 46 -6.59 0.08 -30.81
C PRO A 46 -7.92 -0.60 -31.15
N PRO A 47 -8.25 -1.73 -30.51
CA PRO A 47 -9.58 -2.32 -30.63
C PRO A 47 -10.66 -1.30 -30.22
N GLY A 48 -11.77 -1.28 -30.95
CA GLY A 48 -12.91 -0.41 -30.66
C GLY A 48 -13.71 -0.78 -29.40
N GLY A 49 -13.22 -1.73 -28.60
CA GLY A 49 -13.87 -2.21 -27.39
C GLY A 49 -12.87 -2.80 -26.39
N ALA A 50 -13.38 -3.52 -25.40
CA ALA A 50 -12.58 -4.08 -24.33
C ALA A 50 -11.50 -5.08 -24.80
N ILE A 51 -10.38 -5.10 -24.05
CA ILE A 51 -9.36 -6.15 -24.07
C ILE A 51 -9.51 -6.95 -22.78
N THR A 52 -9.79 -8.24 -22.90
CA THR A 52 -9.98 -9.16 -21.77
C THR A 52 -9.03 -10.34 -21.88
N ILE A 53 -8.11 -10.46 -20.93
CA ILE A 53 -7.15 -11.56 -20.78
C ILE A 53 -7.47 -12.29 -19.48
N TYR A 54 -8.07 -13.47 -19.59
CA TYR A 54 -8.66 -14.16 -18.44
C TYR A 54 -8.24 -15.62 -18.36
N ASN A 55 -7.72 -16.09 -17.23
CA ASN A 55 -7.49 -17.52 -17.01
C ASN A 55 -6.60 -18.20 -18.07
N ASN A 56 -5.42 -17.62 -18.34
CA ASN A 56 -4.41 -18.25 -19.19
C ASN A 56 -3.21 -18.65 -18.31
N SER A 57 -3.20 -19.89 -17.86
CA SER A 57 -2.30 -20.36 -16.78
C SER A 57 -0.81 -20.20 -17.07
N ASN A 58 -0.39 -20.37 -18.33
CA ASN A 58 1.02 -20.29 -18.74
C ASN A 58 1.38 -18.97 -19.44
N LEU A 59 0.46 -18.01 -19.50
CA LEU A 59 0.70 -16.74 -20.18
C LEU A 59 1.68 -15.88 -19.38
N THR A 60 2.83 -15.59 -19.98
CA THR A 60 3.90 -14.80 -19.35
C THR A 60 4.14 -13.47 -20.05
N ASP A 61 3.68 -13.32 -21.30
CA ASP A 61 3.93 -12.12 -22.10
C ASP A 61 2.66 -11.62 -22.80
N ILE A 62 2.28 -10.39 -22.46
CA ILE A 62 1.15 -9.67 -23.05
C ILE A 62 1.60 -8.42 -23.81
N SER A 63 2.90 -8.18 -24.01
CA SER A 63 3.45 -6.94 -24.58
C SER A 63 2.88 -6.60 -25.97
N ALA A 64 2.37 -7.61 -26.68
CA ALA A 64 1.72 -7.44 -27.98
C ALA A 64 0.46 -6.56 -27.95
N ILE A 65 -0.14 -6.27 -26.79
CA ILE A 65 -1.36 -5.42 -26.68
C ILE A 65 -1.10 -3.92 -26.48
N ASN A 66 0.11 -3.45 -26.81
CA ASN A 66 0.52 -2.06 -26.63
C ASN A 66 -0.01 -1.12 -27.74
N TYR A 67 -1.32 -0.83 -27.75
CA TYR A 67 -1.99 -0.19 -28.90
C TYR A 67 -2.22 1.33 -28.84
N GLY A 68 -1.86 2.03 -27.77
CA GLY A 68 -2.27 3.43 -27.61
C GLY A 68 -3.54 3.59 -26.78
N ASN A 69 -4.33 4.63 -27.08
CA ASN A 69 -5.55 4.94 -26.35
C ASN A 69 -6.61 3.85 -26.55
N LEU A 70 -7.05 3.21 -25.47
CA LEU A 70 -8.03 2.13 -25.55
C LEU A 70 -9.45 2.68 -25.42
N ASN A 71 -10.28 2.37 -26.41
CA ASN A 71 -11.70 2.66 -26.39
C ASN A 71 -12.45 1.50 -25.71
N GLY A 72 -12.46 1.47 -24.37
CA GLY A 72 -13.13 0.44 -23.59
C GLY A 72 -12.37 0.04 -22.33
N THR A 73 -12.57 -1.19 -21.87
CA THR A 73 -11.98 -1.73 -20.64
C THR A 73 -10.72 -2.53 -20.92
N LEU A 74 -9.72 -2.42 -20.04
CA LEU A 74 -8.59 -3.35 -19.98
C LEU A 74 -8.77 -4.25 -18.76
N GLU A 75 -9.01 -5.54 -18.98
CA GLU A 75 -9.15 -6.54 -17.91
C GLU A 75 -8.11 -7.65 -18.06
N ILE A 76 -7.26 -7.79 -17.04
CA ILE A 76 -6.20 -8.80 -16.94
C ILE A 76 -6.41 -9.55 -15.64
N THR A 77 -7.04 -10.72 -15.73
CA THR A 77 -7.53 -11.45 -14.55
C THR A 77 -7.12 -12.92 -14.58
N LEU A 78 -6.71 -13.50 -13.45
CA LEU A 78 -6.41 -14.93 -13.33
C LEU A 78 -5.34 -15.44 -14.31
N ASN A 79 -4.23 -14.72 -14.51
CA ASN A 79 -3.08 -15.20 -15.28
C ASN A 79 -1.92 -15.50 -14.31
N PRO A 80 -1.90 -16.68 -13.66
CA PRO A 80 -1.01 -16.96 -12.53
C PRO A 80 0.47 -17.00 -12.87
N SER A 81 0.87 -17.14 -14.14
CA SER A 81 2.27 -17.09 -14.56
C SER A 81 2.74 -15.71 -15.04
N LEU A 82 1.84 -14.72 -15.08
CA LEU A 82 2.17 -13.38 -15.54
C LEU A 82 2.91 -12.62 -14.43
N THR A 83 4.17 -12.27 -14.67
CA THR A 83 5.03 -11.59 -13.68
C THR A 83 5.08 -10.07 -13.84
N SER A 84 4.81 -9.57 -15.04
CA SER A 84 4.71 -8.15 -15.37
C SER A 84 3.64 -7.92 -16.43
N LEU A 85 3.25 -6.66 -16.64
CA LEU A 85 2.38 -6.29 -17.77
C LEU A 85 3.15 -6.10 -19.09
N GLY A 86 4.47 -6.33 -19.10
CA GLY A 86 5.31 -6.06 -20.26
C GLY A 86 5.43 -4.55 -20.56
N THR A 87 5.55 -4.18 -21.83
CA THR A 87 5.78 -2.78 -22.26
C THR A 87 4.51 -2.13 -22.83
N LEU A 88 3.46 -1.96 -22.02
CA LEU A 88 2.19 -1.32 -22.44
C LEU A 88 2.26 0.23 -22.44
N THR A 89 3.45 0.79 -22.63
CA THR A 89 3.75 2.20 -22.37
C THR A 89 3.14 3.17 -23.38
N SER A 90 2.64 2.67 -24.50
CA SER A 90 1.89 3.49 -25.46
C SER A 90 0.46 3.73 -25.00
N ILE A 91 -0.09 2.94 -24.08
CA ILE A 91 -1.43 3.17 -23.53
C ILE A 91 -1.42 4.44 -22.68
N THR A 92 -1.94 5.54 -23.22
CA THR A 92 -2.00 6.83 -22.49
C THR A 92 -3.34 7.15 -21.88
N SER A 93 -4.43 6.58 -22.38
CA SER A 93 -5.77 6.73 -21.81
C SER A 93 -6.64 5.52 -22.08
N ILE A 94 -7.62 5.31 -21.20
CA ILE A 94 -8.60 4.23 -21.28
C ILE A 94 -9.98 4.81 -21.00
N THR A 95 -10.93 4.69 -21.93
CA THR A 95 -12.28 5.27 -21.76
C THR A 95 -13.23 4.43 -20.90
N GLY A 96 -12.83 3.21 -20.55
CA GLY A 96 -13.52 2.34 -19.61
C GLY A 96 -12.73 2.16 -18.32
N LYS A 97 -12.89 1.00 -17.69
CA LYS A 97 -12.15 0.67 -16.47
C LYS A 97 -10.85 -0.08 -16.75
N ILE A 98 -9.95 -0.07 -15.78
CA ILE A 98 -8.81 -0.99 -15.72
C ILE A 98 -9.07 -1.96 -14.57
N LYS A 99 -8.89 -3.26 -14.83
CA LYS A 99 -8.95 -4.29 -13.80
C LYS A 99 -7.77 -5.24 -13.94
N ILE A 100 -6.93 -5.29 -12.91
CA ILE A 100 -5.79 -6.19 -12.78
C ILE A 100 -6.03 -7.01 -11.52
N SER A 101 -6.46 -8.26 -11.69
CA SER A 101 -6.99 -9.07 -10.58
C SER A 101 -6.46 -10.49 -10.57
N ASP A 102 -6.12 -11.02 -9.40
CA ASP A 102 -5.81 -12.45 -9.21
C ASP A 102 -4.66 -12.96 -10.12
N ASN A 103 -3.66 -12.11 -10.41
CA ASN A 103 -2.45 -12.51 -11.12
C ASN A 103 -1.35 -12.75 -10.07
N ASN A 104 -1.37 -13.94 -9.45
CA ASN A 104 -0.60 -14.20 -8.23
C ASN A 104 0.93 -14.05 -8.35
N ALA A 105 1.51 -14.17 -9.55
CA ALA A 105 2.94 -13.98 -9.79
C ALA A 105 3.30 -12.55 -10.22
N LEU A 106 2.31 -11.67 -10.43
CA LEU A 106 2.53 -10.30 -10.91
C LEU A 106 3.24 -9.49 -9.82
N THR A 107 4.47 -9.07 -10.09
CA THR A 107 5.29 -8.31 -9.12
C THR A 107 5.20 -6.80 -9.35
N GLU A 108 4.87 -6.39 -10.57
CA GLU A 108 4.89 -4.99 -10.98
C GLU A 108 3.93 -4.69 -12.15
N ILE A 109 3.56 -3.42 -12.27
CA ILE A 109 2.71 -2.90 -13.37
C ILE A 109 3.39 -1.75 -14.13
N SER A 110 4.73 -1.69 -14.17
CA SER A 110 5.49 -0.60 -14.83
C SER A 110 5.14 -0.40 -16.30
N GLY A 111 4.64 -1.46 -16.95
CA GLY A 111 4.10 -1.40 -18.31
C GLY A 111 3.05 -0.31 -18.53
N LEU A 112 2.38 0.18 -17.48
CA LEU A 112 1.39 1.27 -17.58
C LEU A 112 1.98 2.68 -17.47
N SER A 113 3.31 2.86 -17.48
CA SER A 113 3.96 4.16 -17.23
C SER A 113 3.54 5.32 -18.15
N GLY A 114 2.91 5.02 -19.29
CA GLY A 114 2.35 6.03 -20.19
C GLY A 114 0.92 6.49 -19.84
N LEU A 115 0.23 5.80 -18.95
CA LEU A 115 -1.18 6.02 -18.63
C LEU A 115 -1.36 7.33 -17.85
N THR A 116 -2.19 8.23 -18.37
CA THR A 116 -2.44 9.55 -17.78
C THR A 116 -3.88 9.76 -17.31
N SER A 117 -4.86 9.05 -17.90
CA SER A 117 -6.28 9.14 -17.50
C SER A 117 -7.06 7.83 -17.72
N VAL A 118 -8.08 7.63 -16.89
CA VAL A 118 -9.04 6.51 -17.00
C VAL A 118 -10.47 7.01 -16.81
N ASP A 119 -11.33 6.86 -17.80
CA ASP A 119 -12.74 7.28 -17.70
C ASP A 119 -13.62 6.21 -17.01
N GLY A 120 -13.08 5.56 -15.99
CA GLY A 120 -13.73 4.50 -15.23
C GLY A 120 -12.96 4.15 -13.97
N ASN A 121 -13.27 2.99 -13.39
CA ASN A 121 -12.59 2.51 -12.19
C ASN A 121 -11.18 2.01 -12.49
N ILE A 122 -10.30 2.12 -11.51
CA ILE A 122 -9.01 1.45 -11.47
C ILE A 122 -9.06 0.41 -10.36
N GLU A 123 -9.03 -0.86 -10.73
CA GLU A 123 -9.15 -2.01 -9.82
C GLU A 123 -7.85 -2.82 -9.84
N ILE A 124 -7.07 -2.78 -8.76
CA ILE A 124 -5.84 -3.57 -8.55
C ILE A 124 -6.07 -4.48 -7.34
N LEU A 125 -6.46 -5.72 -7.61
CA LEU A 125 -7.07 -6.61 -6.62
C LEU A 125 -6.35 -7.97 -6.54
N ASN A 126 -6.12 -8.48 -5.34
CA ASN A 126 -5.67 -9.87 -5.13
C ASN A 126 -4.37 -10.25 -5.89
N ASN A 127 -3.43 -9.32 -6.12
CA ASN A 127 -2.14 -9.64 -6.72
C ASN A 127 -1.12 -9.83 -5.59
N GLY A 128 -1.08 -11.03 -5.00
CA GLY A 128 -0.33 -11.29 -3.76
C GLY A 128 1.18 -11.01 -3.85
N ALA A 129 1.78 -11.14 -5.03
CA ALA A 129 3.20 -10.85 -5.28
C ALA A 129 3.50 -9.39 -5.66
N LEU A 130 2.47 -8.54 -5.84
CA LEU A 130 2.64 -7.18 -6.35
C LEU A 130 3.34 -6.30 -5.31
N THR A 131 4.49 -5.76 -5.69
CA THR A 131 5.31 -4.87 -4.84
C THR A 131 5.41 -3.45 -5.39
N ASP A 132 5.14 -3.27 -6.69
CA ASP A 132 5.42 -2.02 -7.39
C ASP A 132 4.25 -1.57 -8.30
N ILE A 133 3.71 -0.39 -8.01
CA ILE A 133 2.68 0.29 -8.82
C ILE A 133 3.17 1.60 -9.47
N SER A 134 4.48 1.83 -9.52
CA SER A 134 5.12 3.02 -10.11
C SER A 134 4.78 3.23 -11.58
N GLY A 135 4.30 2.19 -12.26
CA GLY A 135 3.67 2.29 -13.58
C GLY A 135 2.47 3.25 -13.63
N LEU A 136 1.88 3.64 -12.51
CA LEU A 136 0.83 4.66 -12.48
C LEU A 136 1.36 6.10 -12.36
N SER A 137 2.67 6.32 -12.36
CA SER A 137 3.28 7.64 -12.14
C SER A 137 2.82 8.75 -13.10
N GLY A 138 2.32 8.42 -14.29
CA GLY A 138 1.72 9.37 -15.22
C GLY A 138 0.25 9.72 -14.93
N LEU A 139 -0.43 8.94 -14.09
CA LEU A 139 -1.87 9.02 -13.87
C LEU A 139 -2.24 10.29 -13.12
N THR A 140 -3.11 11.09 -13.70
CA THR A 140 -3.55 12.38 -13.14
C THR A 140 -4.99 12.36 -12.65
N SER A 141 -5.84 11.54 -13.28
CA SER A 141 -7.27 11.49 -12.98
C SER A 141 -7.92 10.16 -13.36
N ALA A 142 -8.99 9.82 -12.65
CA ALA A 142 -9.95 8.84 -13.11
C ALA A 142 -11.38 9.34 -12.87
N THR A 143 -12.32 9.07 -13.78
CA THR A 143 -13.74 9.45 -13.55
C THR A 143 -14.47 8.47 -12.64
N GLY A 144 -13.90 7.27 -12.42
CA GLY A 144 -14.38 6.30 -11.44
C GLY A 144 -13.63 6.36 -10.12
N GLY A 145 -13.67 5.25 -9.37
CA GLY A 145 -12.92 5.07 -8.13
C GLY A 145 -11.59 4.35 -8.31
N LEU A 146 -10.72 4.46 -7.31
CA LEU A 146 -9.49 3.72 -7.17
C LEU A 146 -9.67 2.63 -6.09
N PHE A 147 -9.47 1.38 -6.47
CA PHE A 147 -9.60 0.22 -5.59
C PHE A 147 -8.29 -0.57 -5.57
N VAL A 148 -7.52 -0.44 -4.49
CA VAL A 148 -6.27 -1.18 -4.27
C VAL A 148 -6.49 -2.12 -3.10
N ARG A 149 -6.77 -3.41 -3.38
CA ARG A 149 -7.17 -4.36 -2.34
C ARG A 149 -6.42 -5.68 -2.38
N ASN A 150 -6.12 -6.23 -1.20
CA ASN A 150 -5.54 -7.57 -1.03
C ASN A 150 -4.23 -7.79 -1.82
N ASN A 151 -3.38 -6.77 -1.95
CA ASN A 151 -2.02 -6.91 -2.51
C ASN A 151 -1.04 -6.99 -1.34
N SER A 152 -0.89 -8.19 -0.76
CA SER A 152 -0.26 -8.39 0.56
C SER A 152 1.20 -7.91 0.67
N LEU A 153 1.94 -7.88 -0.43
CA LEU A 153 3.34 -7.43 -0.49
C LEU A 153 3.53 -5.99 -0.95
N LEU A 154 2.45 -5.28 -1.32
CA LEU A 154 2.53 -3.89 -1.73
C LEU A 154 2.89 -3.03 -0.52
N ALA A 155 4.07 -2.41 -0.55
CA ALA A 155 4.62 -1.69 0.60
C ALA A 155 4.35 -0.19 0.58
N ASN A 156 4.14 0.37 -0.61
CA ASN A 156 3.90 1.79 -0.83
C ASN A 156 2.92 2.01 -2.01
N LEU A 157 2.42 3.25 -2.12
CA LEU A 157 1.64 3.71 -3.28
C LEU A 157 2.43 4.70 -4.16
N SER A 158 3.76 4.58 -4.20
CA SER A 158 4.59 5.40 -5.08
C SER A 158 4.20 5.16 -6.53
N GLY A 159 3.99 6.24 -7.28
CA GLY A 159 3.33 6.21 -8.58
C GLY A 159 1.93 6.81 -8.59
N LEU A 160 1.29 7.05 -7.44
CA LEU A 160 0.02 7.81 -7.40
C LEU A 160 0.22 9.31 -7.16
N ASP A 161 1.46 9.78 -7.06
CA ASP A 161 1.82 11.14 -6.63
C ASP A 161 1.17 12.26 -7.47
N ASN A 162 0.84 11.97 -8.73
CA ASN A 162 0.22 12.91 -9.66
C ASN A 162 -1.31 12.79 -9.73
N LEU A 163 -1.91 11.79 -9.08
CA LEU A 163 -3.36 11.59 -9.07
C LEU A 163 -4.02 12.68 -8.23
N THR A 164 -4.87 13.49 -8.86
CA THR A 164 -5.51 14.65 -8.21
C THR A 164 -7.03 14.60 -8.28
N SER A 165 -7.62 13.64 -9.00
CA SER A 165 -9.07 13.57 -9.15
C SER A 165 -9.56 12.14 -9.35
N LEU A 166 -10.55 11.76 -8.54
CA LEU A 166 -11.40 10.60 -8.72
C LEU A 166 -12.86 11.06 -8.79
N GLY A 167 -13.63 10.57 -9.76
CA GLY A 167 -15.08 10.76 -9.76
C GLY A 167 -15.84 9.78 -8.84
N GLY A 168 -15.12 8.84 -8.22
CA GLY A 168 -15.67 7.82 -7.33
C GLY A 168 -14.89 7.66 -6.02
N ALA A 169 -14.97 6.46 -5.44
CA ALA A 169 -14.37 6.14 -4.14
C ALA A 169 -12.85 6.00 -4.21
N LEU A 170 -12.15 6.47 -3.17
CA LEU A 170 -10.80 6.05 -2.84
C LEU A 170 -10.89 4.89 -1.83
N ASP A 171 -10.46 3.70 -2.25
CA ASP A 171 -10.58 2.49 -1.46
C ASP A 171 -9.27 1.68 -1.48
N VAL A 172 -8.57 1.69 -0.35
CA VAL A 172 -7.30 0.99 -0.16
C VAL A 172 -7.44 0.06 1.04
N GLN A 173 -7.60 -1.24 0.77
CA GLN A 173 -7.93 -2.20 1.83
C GLN A 173 -7.07 -3.46 1.83
N ASN A 174 -6.75 -3.98 3.01
CA ASN A 174 -6.14 -5.30 3.18
C ASN A 174 -4.79 -5.48 2.45
N ASN A 175 -4.00 -4.41 2.29
CA ASN A 175 -2.63 -4.50 1.79
C ASN A 175 -1.69 -4.53 2.99
N THR A 176 -1.46 -5.72 3.56
CA THR A 176 -0.84 -5.88 4.88
C THR A 176 0.58 -5.31 5.02
N ALA A 177 1.35 -5.25 3.93
CA ALA A 177 2.67 -4.62 3.90
C ALA A 177 2.64 -3.10 3.69
N LEU A 178 1.49 -2.54 3.30
CA LEU A 178 1.38 -1.14 2.86
C LEU A 178 1.50 -0.20 4.04
N ARG A 179 2.64 0.49 4.14
CA ARG A 179 2.94 1.44 5.22
C ARG A 179 3.11 2.86 4.72
N ASP A 180 3.44 3.04 3.45
CA ASP A 180 3.64 4.33 2.82
C ASP A 180 2.49 4.63 1.83
N LEU A 181 1.62 5.56 2.22
CA LEU A 181 0.48 5.99 1.40
C LEU A 181 0.68 7.37 0.79
N CYS A 182 1.92 7.86 0.74
CA CYS A 182 2.19 9.25 0.41
C CYS A 182 1.97 9.63 -1.04
N GLY A 183 1.92 8.64 -1.93
CA GLY A 183 1.39 8.83 -3.28
C GLY A 183 -0.03 9.39 -3.30
N LEU A 184 -0.83 9.27 -2.23
CA LEU A 184 -2.20 9.81 -2.17
C LEU A 184 -2.27 11.29 -1.75
N ASN A 185 -1.17 11.94 -1.40
CA ASN A 185 -1.16 13.32 -0.90
C ASN A 185 -1.95 14.30 -1.80
N ALA A 186 -1.67 14.26 -3.10
CA ALA A 186 -2.28 15.18 -4.05
C ALA A 186 -3.79 14.96 -4.19
N LEU A 187 -4.23 13.70 -4.17
CA LEU A 187 -5.64 13.31 -4.24
C LEU A 187 -6.41 13.69 -2.97
N VAL A 188 -5.86 13.39 -1.79
CA VAL A 188 -6.52 13.70 -0.52
C VAL A 188 -6.62 15.22 -0.35
N ALA A 189 -5.58 15.96 -0.71
CA ALA A 189 -5.58 17.43 -0.66
C ALA A 189 -6.57 18.08 -1.64
N SER A 190 -6.86 17.44 -2.79
CA SER A 190 -7.82 17.98 -3.75
C SER A 190 -9.27 17.75 -3.34
N THR A 191 -9.54 16.82 -2.42
CA THR A 191 -10.88 16.39 -1.99
C THR A 191 -11.78 15.90 -3.13
N ASN A 192 -11.21 15.61 -4.31
CA ASN A 192 -11.94 15.16 -5.49
C ASN A 192 -12.08 13.63 -5.45
N TYR A 193 -12.97 13.14 -4.59
CA TYR A 193 -13.41 11.74 -4.49
C TYR A 193 -14.73 11.69 -3.72
N THR A 194 -15.49 10.60 -3.86
CA THR A 194 -16.83 10.50 -3.22
C THR A 194 -16.79 9.90 -1.81
N SER A 195 -15.76 9.12 -1.49
CA SER A 195 -15.59 8.47 -0.19
C SER A 195 -14.14 8.04 0.01
N TYR A 196 -13.70 8.04 1.26
CA TYR A 196 -12.39 7.55 1.67
C TYR A 196 -12.55 6.26 2.49
N THR A 197 -11.85 5.20 2.10
CA THR A 197 -11.79 3.96 2.87
C THR A 197 -10.38 3.41 2.83
N VAL A 198 -9.65 3.59 3.93
CA VAL A 198 -8.29 3.07 4.10
C VAL A 198 -8.25 2.23 5.38
N THR A 199 -8.30 0.90 5.25
CA THR A 199 -8.41 -0.03 6.37
C THR A 199 -7.69 -1.35 6.10
N GLY A 200 -7.26 -2.08 7.15
CA GLY A 200 -6.62 -3.38 6.99
C GLY A 200 -5.24 -3.35 6.31
N ASN A 201 -4.62 -2.18 6.14
CA ASN A 201 -3.26 -2.02 5.63
C ASN A 201 -2.22 -2.02 6.76
N GLY A 202 -0.93 -2.05 6.42
CA GLY A 202 0.17 -1.90 7.38
C GLY A 202 0.18 -0.54 8.11
N TYR A 203 -0.36 0.50 7.47
CA TYR A 203 -0.66 1.80 8.03
C TYR A 203 -2.02 2.29 7.48
N ASN A 204 -2.88 2.83 8.34
CA ASN A 204 -4.25 3.24 7.98
C ASN A 204 -4.49 4.69 8.43
N PRO A 205 -3.94 5.67 7.70
CA PRO A 205 -4.15 7.07 8.02
C PRO A 205 -5.62 7.47 7.87
N LEU A 206 -6.05 8.44 8.66
CA LEU A 206 -7.29 9.17 8.43
C LEU A 206 -7.08 10.22 7.32
N GLU A 207 -8.17 10.73 6.73
CA GLU A 207 -8.08 11.84 5.77
C GLU A 207 -7.32 13.05 6.34
N SER A 208 -7.50 13.34 7.64
CA SER A 208 -6.84 14.44 8.35
C SER A 208 -5.33 14.27 8.53
N ASP A 209 -4.79 13.07 8.28
CA ASP A 209 -3.36 12.77 8.46
C ASP A 209 -2.52 13.15 7.22
N PHE A 210 -3.16 13.58 6.13
CA PHE A 210 -2.50 14.04 4.93
C PHE A 210 -2.36 15.57 4.91
N PRO A 211 -1.21 16.11 4.45
CA PRO A 211 0.03 15.45 4.05
C PRO A 211 1.05 15.29 5.21
N THR A 212 0.64 15.58 6.44
CA THR A 212 1.55 15.75 7.59
C THR A 212 2.40 14.51 7.89
N ASN A 213 1.90 13.32 7.58
CA ASN A 213 2.60 12.05 7.83
C ASN A 213 3.45 11.56 6.64
N CYS A 214 3.66 12.40 5.63
CA CYS A 214 4.35 12.04 4.39
C CYS A 214 5.71 12.68 4.17
N SER A 215 6.22 13.38 5.18
CA SER A 215 7.47 14.14 5.09
C SER A 215 8.71 13.38 5.58
N ASP A 216 8.64 12.05 5.75
CA ASP A 216 9.83 11.28 6.19
C ASP A 216 9.94 9.89 5.53
N PRO A 217 10.73 9.74 4.45
CA PRO A 217 11.09 8.45 3.88
C PRO A 217 12.24 7.76 4.63
N SER A 218 12.66 8.27 5.78
CA SER A 218 13.72 7.69 6.63
C SER A 218 13.23 7.46 8.05
N LEU A 219 12.73 6.27 8.36
CA LEU A 219 12.48 5.86 9.76
C LEU A 219 11.78 6.97 10.57
N SER A 220 10.49 7.23 10.33
CA SER A 220 9.74 8.09 11.25
C SER A 220 9.92 7.57 12.68
N THR A 221 10.69 8.33 13.46
CA THR A 221 10.78 8.26 14.93
C THR A 221 9.75 9.17 15.58
N GLU A 222 8.82 9.73 14.82
CA GLU A 222 7.69 10.51 15.30
C GLU A 222 6.54 9.51 15.58
N SER A 223 6.60 8.72 16.66
CA SER A 223 6.53 9.25 18.01
C SER A 223 7.09 8.27 19.06
N PHE A 224 8.36 8.45 19.43
CA PHE A 224 8.81 8.03 20.78
C PHE A 224 8.47 9.09 21.86
N GLU A 225 7.46 9.94 21.60
CA GLU A 225 6.81 10.79 22.60
C GLU A 225 5.30 10.52 22.65
N THR A 226 4.89 9.32 23.06
CA THR A 226 3.46 9.07 23.39
C THR A 226 3.21 8.88 24.88
N LEU A 227 4.26 8.83 25.70
CA LEU A 227 4.13 8.84 27.15
C LEU A 227 4.61 10.19 27.69
N LYS A 228 3.65 11.09 27.94
CA LYS A 228 3.93 12.29 28.74
C LYS A 228 4.14 11.85 30.18
N VAL A 229 5.40 11.85 30.58
CA VAL A 229 5.83 11.50 31.93
C VAL A 229 6.45 12.73 32.55
N SER A 230 5.88 13.20 33.65
CA SER A 230 6.49 14.17 34.54
C SER A 230 6.91 13.43 35.83
N PHE A 231 8.06 13.79 36.41
CA PHE A 231 8.45 13.21 37.70
C PHE A 231 9.22 14.21 38.53
N TYR A 232 8.93 14.24 39.81
CA TYR A 232 9.47 15.24 40.72
C TYR A 232 9.41 14.76 42.19
N PRO A 233 10.30 15.24 43.05
CA PRO A 233 11.52 15.98 42.71
C PRO A 233 12.59 15.04 42.12
N ASN A 234 13.48 15.58 41.28
CA ASN A 234 14.70 14.90 40.85
C ASN A 234 15.85 15.94 40.86
N PRO A 235 16.84 15.84 41.76
CA PRO A 235 17.13 14.72 42.66
C PRO A 235 16.09 14.49 43.76
N VAL A 236 15.83 13.23 44.12
CA VAL A 236 14.95 12.85 45.23
C VAL A 236 15.76 12.91 46.53
N THR A 237 15.48 13.91 47.36
CA THR A 237 16.11 14.07 48.70
C THR A 237 15.32 13.42 49.82
N GLY A 238 14.11 12.93 49.53
CA GLY A 238 13.22 12.30 50.48
C GLY A 238 13.02 10.80 50.21
N ASN A 239 11.99 10.25 50.86
CA ASN A 239 11.63 8.84 50.78
C ASN A 239 10.64 8.52 49.65
N LYS A 240 10.12 9.55 48.96
CA LYS A 240 9.07 9.41 47.95
C LYS A 240 9.35 10.33 46.77
N MET A 241 8.92 9.90 45.60
CA MET A 241 8.85 10.71 44.38
C MET A 241 7.46 10.58 43.75
N THR A 242 7.05 11.60 43.02
CA THR A 242 5.83 11.58 42.21
C THR A 242 6.18 11.29 40.76
N LEU A 243 5.39 10.42 40.14
CA LEU A 243 5.41 10.12 38.72
C LEU A 243 4.01 10.39 38.15
N GLU A 244 3.89 11.37 37.27
CA GLU A 244 2.66 11.66 36.55
C GLU A 244 2.72 11.01 35.17
N VAL A 245 1.67 10.28 34.81
CA VAL A 245 1.54 9.64 33.49
C VAL A 245 0.18 9.93 32.87
N ASP A 246 0.15 10.05 31.55
CA ASP A 246 -1.07 10.30 30.78
C ASP A 246 -1.94 9.05 30.54
N LYS A 247 -1.40 7.85 30.78
CA LYS A 247 -2.09 6.56 30.61
C LYS A 247 -1.70 5.57 31.70
N GLU A 248 -2.58 4.61 31.96
CA GLU A 248 -2.28 3.48 32.85
C GLU A 248 -1.17 2.58 32.29
N GLY A 249 -0.39 1.98 33.17
CA GLY A 249 0.75 1.18 32.75
C GLY A 249 1.46 0.48 33.89
N ILE A 250 2.75 0.23 33.68
CA ILE A 250 3.65 -0.41 34.65
C ILE A 250 4.99 0.32 34.60
N TYR A 251 5.56 0.62 35.76
CA TYR A 251 6.97 1.01 35.84
C TYR A 251 7.85 -0.13 36.34
N SER A 252 9.09 -0.17 35.89
CA SER A 252 10.16 -1.03 36.36
C SER A 252 11.40 -0.17 36.63
N MET A 253 11.91 -0.19 37.85
CA MET A 253 13.06 0.59 38.28
C MET A 253 14.29 -0.31 38.41
N PHE A 254 15.38 0.11 37.79
CA PHE A 254 16.65 -0.61 37.73
C PHE A 254 17.78 0.21 38.36
N ASN A 255 18.74 -0.44 38.99
CA ASN A 255 20.00 0.20 39.37
C ASN A 255 20.96 0.29 38.17
N VAL A 256 22.12 0.94 38.34
CA VAL A 256 23.14 1.08 37.27
C VAL A 256 23.73 -0.24 36.77
N ASN A 257 23.59 -1.34 37.53
CA ASN A 257 24.03 -2.67 37.12
C ASN A 257 22.93 -3.44 36.36
N GLY A 258 21.79 -2.79 36.05
CA GLY A 258 20.67 -3.41 35.36
C GLY A 258 19.79 -4.33 36.23
N GLN A 259 19.97 -4.33 37.56
CA GLN A 259 19.15 -5.14 38.45
C GLN A 259 17.84 -4.43 38.76
N LEU A 260 16.71 -5.15 38.63
CA LEU A 260 15.39 -4.65 38.99
C LEU A 260 15.29 -4.47 40.51
N VAL A 261 15.01 -3.24 40.96
CA VAL A 261 14.89 -2.89 42.39
C VAL A 261 13.46 -2.60 42.84
N LYS A 262 12.57 -2.21 41.91
CA LYS A 262 11.15 -1.96 42.19
C LYS A 262 10.33 -2.09 40.91
N LYS A 263 9.10 -2.58 41.01
CA LYS A 263 8.14 -2.66 39.89
C LYS A 263 6.73 -2.54 40.45
N ASP A 264 5.88 -1.74 39.82
CA ASP A 264 4.46 -1.64 40.19
C ASP A 264 3.60 -1.13 39.03
N LYS A 265 2.28 -1.21 39.20
CA LYS A 265 1.29 -0.64 38.28
C LYS A 265 1.25 0.89 38.42
N LEU A 266 0.89 1.54 37.33
CA LEU A 266 0.59 2.97 37.26
C LEU A 266 -0.86 3.17 36.88
N ILE A 267 -1.49 4.12 37.57
CA ILE A 267 -2.77 4.69 37.15
C ILE A 267 -2.53 5.94 36.32
N GLN A 268 -3.50 6.33 35.49
CA GLN A 268 -3.49 7.62 34.82
C GLN A 268 -3.50 8.75 35.88
N GLY A 269 -2.65 9.77 35.68
CA GLY A 269 -2.44 10.88 36.62
C GLY A 269 -1.23 10.65 37.54
N GLU A 270 -1.32 11.16 38.77
CA GLU A 270 -0.21 11.14 39.72
C GLU A 270 -0.07 9.80 40.45
N ASN A 271 1.16 9.27 40.48
CA ASN A 271 1.53 8.04 41.19
C ASN A 271 2.67 8.34 42.16
N VAL A 272 2.50 7.97 43.43
CA VAL A 272 3.54 8.17 44.45
C VAL A 272 4.37 6.90 44.61
N ILE A 273 5.67 7.00 44.33
CA ILE A 273 6.62 5.90 44.42
C ILE A 273 7.43 6.02 45.71
N ASP A 274 7.26 5.07 46.62
CA ASP A 274 8.08 4.95 47.83
C ASP A 274 9.44 4.31 47.50
N ILE A 275 10.51 5.08 47.73
CA ILE A 275 11.90 4.71 47.50
C ILE A 275 12.72 4.63 48.79
N THR A 276 12.08 4.57 49.98
CA THR A 276 12.75 4.56 51.29
C THR A 276 13.86 3.50 51.37
N LYS A 277 13.62 2.32 50.79
CA LYS A 277 14.54 1.16 50.84
C LYS A 277 15.69 1.22 49.83
N LEU A 278 15.74 2.23 48.95
CA LEU A 278 16.81 2.37 47.96
C LEU A 278 18.02 3.09 48.57
N ASN A 279 19.24 2.72 48.18
CA ASN A 279 20.44 3.48 48.56
C ASN A 279 20.56 4.76 47.71
N THR A 280 21.31 5.75 48.19
CA THR A 280 21.74 6.90 47.39
C THR A 280 22.42 6.43 46.10
N GLY A 281 22.06 7.00 44.96
CA GLY A 281 22.59 6.61 43.66
C GLY A 281 21.66 6.92 42.49
N LEU A 282 22.10 6.51 41.29
CA LEU A 282 21.37 6.66 40.04
C LEU A 282 20.53 5.41 39.74
N TYR A 283 19.28 5.62 39.36
CA TYR A 283 18.33 4.60 38.95
C TYR A 283 17.71 4.93 37.60
N PHE A 284 17.31 3.89 36.87
CA PHE A 284 16.60 4.00 35.61
C PHE A 284 15.18 3.48 35.79
N LEU A 285 14.19 4.32 35.50
CA LEU A 285 12.79 3.98 35.57
C LEU A 285 12.27 3.77 34.16
N LEU A 286 11.99 2.53 33.79
CA LEU A 286 11.34 2.16 32.53
C LEU A 286 9.84 2.09 32.75
N ILE A 287 9.08 2.83 31.96
CA ILE A 287 7.63 2.93 32.05
C ILE A 287 7.06 2.39 30.75
N ASN A 288 6.07 1.50 30.84
CA ASN A 288 5.38 0.93 29.70
C ASN A 288 3.88 1.10 29.89
N ASP A 289 3.17 1.59 28.87
CA ASP A 289 1.71 1.51 28.85
C ASP A 289 1.25 0.12 28.38
N TYR A 290 -0.05 -0.16 28.51
CA TYR A 290 -0.62 -1.44 28.06
C TYR A 290 -0.84 -1.53 26.54
N LEU A 291 -0.56 -0.45 25.80
CA LEU A 291 -0.71 -0.36 24.34
C LEU A 291 0.62 -0.52 23.59
N GLY A 292 1.73 -0.67 24.33
CA GLY A 292 3.06 -0.96 23.79
C GLY A 292 4.01 0.24 23.72
N ALA A 293 3.60 1.43 24.18
CA ALA A 293 4.48 2.58 24.29
C ALA A 293 5.37 2.47 25.53
N SER A 294 6.62 2.94 25.41
CA SER A 294 7.59 2.88 26.52
C SER A 294 8.40 4.18 26.65
N LYS A 295 8.84 4.50 27.86
CA LYS A 295 9.72 5.64 28.15
C LYS A 295 10.65 5.32 29.32
N SER A 296 11.92 5.71 29.21
CA SER A 296 12.87 5.59 30.32
C SER A 296 13.22 6.96 30.90
N VAL A 297 13.21 7.09 32.23
CA VAL A 297 13.66 8.31 32.94
C VAL A 297 14.76 8.00 33.95
N LYS A 298 15.66 8.96 34.17
CA LYS A 298 16.76 8.86 35.13
C LYS A 298 16.35 9.46 36.47
N VAL A 299 16.44 8.68 37.54
CA VAL A 299 16.12 9.09 38.91
C VAL A 299 17.39 9.13 39.72
N LEU A 300 17.75 10.31 40.23
CA LEU A 300 18.87 10.49 41.14
C LEU A 300 18.34 10.53 42.58
N LYS A 301 18.67 9.53 43.40
CA LYS A 301 18.38 9.55 44.84
C LYS A 301 19.60 10.08 45.58
N ASN A 302 19.41 11.15 46.34
CA ASN A 302 20.44 11.72 47.21
C ASN A 302 20.31 11.21 48.64
#